data_AF-A0A7Z9PYI9-F1
#
_entry.id   AF-A0A7Z9PYI9-F1
#
_cell.length_a   1.000
_cell.length_b   1.000
_cell.length_c   1.000
_cell.angle_alpha   90.00
_cell.angle_beta   90.00
_cell.angle_gamma   90.00
#
_symmetry.space_group_name_H-M   'P 1'
#
loop_
_entity.id
_entity.type
_entity.pdbx_description
1 polymer ?
#
loop_
_entity_poly.entity_id
_entity_poly.type
_entity_poly.pdbx_seq_one_letter_code
_entity_poly.pdbx_strand_id
1 'polypeptide(L)'
;MRGSELAQRPCSRRAHFIQLGLYFGGVFFLSIDETVGFHETVDVPLREHFGLTGIFYNPWVFFGAAFVAVFVALLVPFLFDLPRHIAILFVISGAIYVGGALGMEPLDAFFEYRYGEGHLFQVIATSIEEAMEMFGLTLFLHANFIFMAEARTNVLVRR
;
A
#
# COMPACT_ATOMS: atom_id res chain seq x y z
N MET A 1 42.64 -25.14 -1.03
CA MET A 1 41.38 -25.77 -1.49
C MET A 1 40.33 -25.68 -0.40
N ARG A 2 39.38 -24.73 -0.52
CA ARG A 2 37.99 -24.86 -0.05
C ARG A 2 37.25 -23.59 -0.51
N GLY A 3 36.75 -23.62 -1.74
CA GLY A 3 35.76 -22.67 -2.20
C GLY A 3 34.48 -22.94 -1.44
N SER A 4 34.05 -22.01 -0.59
CA SER A 4 32.70 -22.00 -0.07
C SER A 4 31.77 -21.66 -1.24
N GLU A 5 31.18 -22.69 -1.83
CA GLU A 5 30.00 -22.54 -2.67
C GLU A 5 28.94 -21.82 -1.83
N LEU A 6 28.81 -20.52 -2.08
CA LEU A 6 27.61 -19.77 -1.72
C LEU A 6 26.46 -20.49 -2.42
N ALA A 7 25.73 -21.29 -1.65
CA ALA A 7 24.51 -21.95 -2.07
C ALA A 7 23.55 -20.88 -2.61
N GLN A 8 23.60 -20.67 -3.93
CA GLN A 8 22.60 -19.92 -4.66
C GLN A 8 21.29 -20.67 -4.44
N ARG A 9 20.42 -20.13 -3.58
CA ARG A 9 19.07 -20.66 -3.41
C ARG A 9 18.45 -20.75 -4.80
N PRO A 10 18.01 -21.93 -5.27
CA PRO A 10 17.33 -22.03 -6.56
C PRO A 10 15.94 -21.40 -6.41
N CYS A 11 15.86 -20.07 -6.43
CA CYS A 11 14.60 -19.39 -6.61
C CYS A 11 14.12 -19.76 -8.01
N SER A 12 13.05 -20.57 -8.11
CA SER A 12 12.50 -20.92 -9.41
C SER A 12 12.13 -19.61 -10.11
N ARG A 13 12.71 -19.36 -11.28
CA ARG A 13 12.51 -18.12 -12.04
C ARG A 13 11.00 -17.83 -12.24
N ARG A 14 10.17 -18.87 -12.30
CA ARG A 14 8.70 -18.81 -12.35
C ARG A 14 8.08 -18.23 -11.08
N ALA A 15 8.47 -18.71 -9.90
CA ALA A 15 7.94 -18.21 -8.62
C ALA A 15 8.26 -16.71 -8.43
N HIS A 16 9.46 -16.29 -8.83
CA HIS A 16 9.84 -14.88 -8.82
C HIS A 16 8.97 -14.01 -9.74
N PHE A 17 8.71 -14.46 -10.98
CA PHE A 17 7.81 -13.74 -11.89
C PHE A 17 6.37 -13.67 -11.39
N ILE A 18 5.86 -14.74 -10.76
CA ILE A 18 4.52 -14.75 -10.16
C ILE A 18 4.46 -13.74 -9.02
N GLN A 19 5.44 -13.75 -8.11
CA GLN A 19 5.48 -12.81 -6.99
C GLN A 19 5.54 -11.35 -7.47
N LEU A 20 6.37 -11.06 -8.47
CA LEU A 20 6.46 -9.73 -9.06
C LEU A 20 5.15 -9.33 -9.75
N GLY A 21 4.51 -10.25 -10.45
CA GLY A 21 3.20 -10.03 -11.06
C GLY A 21 2.10 -9.73 -10.03
N LEU A 22 2.09 -10.45 -8.90
CA LEU A 22 1.17 -10.18 -7.80
C LEU A 22 1.41 -8.82 -7.16
N TYR A 23 2.67 -8.43 -6.98
CA TYR A 23 3.02 -7.10 -6.49
C TYR A 23 2.51 -5.99 -7.43
N PHE A 24 2.84 -6.06 -8.72
CA PHE A 24 2.37 -5.05 -9.69
C PHE A 24 0.85 -5.03 -9.82
N GLY A 25 0.21 -6.21 -9.84
CA GLY A 25 -1.24 -6.32 -9.87
C GLY A 25 -1.89 -5.70 -8.64
N GLY A 26 -1.32 -5.89 -7.45
CA GLY A 26 -1.80 -5.29 -6.21
C GLY A 26 -1.68 -3.77 -6.20
N VAL A 27 -0.52 -3.22 -6.58
CA VAL A 27 -0.33 -1.76 -6.69
C VAL A 27 -1.27 -1.15 -7.71
N PHE A 28 -1.46 -1.82 -8.85
CA PHE A 28 -2.37 -1.35 -9.90
C PHE A 28 -3.83 -1.37 -9.43
N PHE A 29 -4.24 -2.41 -8.70
CA PHE A 29 -5.57 -2.48 -8.11
C PHE A 29 -5.83 -1.32 -7.15
N LEU A 30 -4.91 -1.05 -6.21
CA LEU A 30 -5.01 0.09 -5.30
C LEU A 30 -5.07 1.43 -6.04
N SER A 31 -4.31 1.57 -7.13
CA SER A 31 -4.34 2.80 -7.94
C SER A 31 -5.70 3.03 -8.62
N ILE A 32 -6.37 1.96 -9.03
CA ILE A 32 -7.73 2.03 -9.60
C ILE A 32 -8.72 2.39 -8.49
N ASP A 33 -8.65 1.70 -7.36
CA ASP A 33 -9.53 1.93 -6.21
C ASP A 33 -9.53 3.41 -5.81
N GLU A 34 -8.34 3.98 -5.62
CA GLU A 34 -8.12 5.39 -5.31
C GLU A 34 -8.70 6.35 -6.36
N THR A 35 -8.50 6.04 -7.65
CA THR A 35 -8.98 6.93 -8.72
C THR A 35 -10.50 6.92 -8.84
N VAL A 36 -11.13 5.79 -8.49
CA VAL A 36 -12.56 5.56 -8.72
C VAL A 36 -13.37 5.76 -7.44
N GLY A 37 -12.75 5.78 -6.26
CA GLY A 37 -13.47 5.70 -4.98
C GLY A 37 -14.24 4.38 -4.88
N PHE A 38 -13.65 3.28 -5.34
CA PHE A 38 -14.38 2.01 -5.42
C PHE A 38 -14.76 1.50 -4.03
N HIS A 39 -13.88 1.66 -3.03
CA HIS A 39 -14.18 1.36 -1.64
C HIS A 39 -15.39 2.13 -1.09
N GLU A 40 -15.52 3.43 -1.39
CA GLU A 40 -16.68 4.24 -0.98
C GLU A 40 -17.99 3.68 -1.56
N THR A 41 -17.96 3.27 -2.84
CA THR A 41 -19.12 2.72 -3.53
C THR A 41 -19.57 1.39 -2.91
N VAL A 42 -18.62 0.59 -2.41
CA VAL A 42 -18.90 -0.70 -1.77
C VAL A 42 -19.34 -0.53 -0.31
N ASP A 43 -18.87 0.51 0.36
CA ASP A 43 -19.19 0.76 1.76
C ASP A 43 -20.67 1.01 1.99
N VAL A 44 -21.32 1.83 1.14
CA VAL A 44 -22.74 2.16 1.27
C VAL A 44 -23.65 0.92 1.38
N PRO A 45 -23.66 -0.02 0.40
CA PRO A 45 -24.54 -1.18 0.46
C PRO A 45 -24.18 -2.15 1.61
N LEU A 46 -22.89 -2.28 1.96
CA LEU A 46 -22.48 -3.15 3.06
C LEU A 46 -22.89 -2.58 4.42
N ARG A 47 -22.66 -1.29 4.63
CA ARG A 47 -23.06 -0.57 5.84
C ARG A 47 -24.57 -0.67 6.06
N GLU A 48 -25.38 -0.45 5.03
CA GLU A 48 -26.84 -0.54 5.10
C GLU A 48 -27.31 -1.96 5.40
N HIS A 49 -26.70 -2.97 4.77
CA HIS A 49 -27.09 -4.36 4.98
C HIS A 49 -26.77 -4.88 6.38
N PHE A 50 -25.62 -4.51 6.94
CA PHE A 50 -25.14 -4.99 8.24
C PHE A 50 -25.42 -4.02 9.40
N GLY A 51 -25.98 -2.84 9.13
CA GLY A 51 -26.30 -1.83 10.15
C GLY A 51 -25.07 -1.34 10.90
N LEU A 52 -23.95 -1.14 10.19
CA LEU A 52 -22.68 -0.76 10.80
C LEU A 52 -22.67 0.71 11.25
N THR A 53 -21.98 0.99 12.36
CA THR A 53 -22.01 2.31 13.02
C THR A 53 -20.66 2.73 13.56
N GLY A 54 -20.46 4.03 13.77
CA GLY A 54 -19.26 4.59 14.41
C GLY A 54 -17.99 4.29 13.61
N ILE A 55 -16.98 3.71 14.25
CA ILE A 55 -15.70 3.40 13.59
C ILE A 55 -15.79 2.28 12.54
N PHE A 56 -16.88 1.51 12.52
CA PHE A 56 -17.11 0.43 11.55
C PHE A 56 -18.00 0.88 10.39
N TYR A 57 -18.29 2.18 10.32
CA TYR A 57 -19.21 2.75 9.35
C TYR A 57 -18.68 2.63 7.91
N ASN A 58 -17.35 2.48 7.73
CA ASN A 58 -16.71 2.09 6.48
C ASN A 58 -16.18 0.64 6.58
N PRO A 59 -16.98 -0.37 6.17
CA PRO A 59 -16.58 -1.78 6.26
C PRO A 59 -15.40 -2.16 5.36
N TRP A 60 -15.10 -1.39 4.31
CA TRP A 60 -14.02 -1.69 3.37
C TRP A 60 -12.66 -1.78 4.05
N VAL A 61 -12.45 -1.01 5.13
CA VAL A 61 -11.26 -1.05 5.98
C VAL A 61 -10.85 -2.48 6.37
N PHE A 62 -11.80 -3.40 6.59
CA PHE A 62 -11.48 -4.79 6.89
C PHE A 62 -10.87 -5.54 5.70
N PHE A 63 -11.43 -5.33 4.51
CA PHE A 63 -10.89 -5.90 3.27
C PHE A 63 -9.54 -5.28 2.94
N GLY A 64 -9.41 -3.96 3.10
CA GLY A 64 -8.15 -3.23 3.00
C GLY A 64 -7.08 -3.76 3.95
N ALA A 65 -7.41 -3.98 5.23
CA ALA A 65 -6.47 -4.52 6.21
C ALA A 65 -6.00 -5.95 5.85
N ALA A 66 -6.92 -6.81 5.40
CA ALA A 66 -6.57 -8.15 4.93
C ALA A 66 -5.67 -8.10 3.69
N PHE A 67 -5.99 -7.22 2.74
CA PHE A 67 -5.18 -6.97 1.55
C PHE A 67 -3.78 -6.49 1.91
N VAL A 68 -3.65 -5.48 2.79
CA VAL A 68 -2.37 -4.95 3.26
C VAL A 68 -1.54 -6.03 3.93
N ALA A 69 -2.13 -6.90 4.76
CA ALA A 69 -1.42 -8.00 5.39
C ALA A 69 -0.79 -8.97 4.36
N VAL A 70 -1.56 -9.34 3.33
CA VAL A 70 -1.07 -10.18 2.23
C VAL A 70 0.00 -9.45 1.42
N PHE A 71 -0.24 -8.17 1.11
CA PHE A 71 0.67 -7.35 0.31
C PHE A 71 2.02 -7.18 1.01
N VAL A 72 2.04 -6.89 2.32
CA VAL A 72 3.26 -6.81 3.12
C VAL A 72 3.99 -8.16 3.11
N ALA A 73 3.28 -9.28 3.28
CA ALA A 73 3.92 -10.59 3.23
C ALA A 73 4.61 -10.87 1.87
N LEU A 74 4.02 -10.40 0.76
CA LEU A 74 4.61 -10.48 -0.57
C LEU A 74 5.78 -9.50 -0.77
N LEU A 75 5.72 -8.33 -0.13
CA LEU A 75 6.70 -7.25 -0.24
C LEU A 75 7.97 -7.51 0.57
N VAL A 76 7.85 -8.15 1.74
CA VAL A 76 8.97 -8.37 2.68
C VAL A 76 10.19 -9.03 2.03
N PRO A 77 10.09 -10.13 1.25
CA PRO A 77 11.25 -10.71 0.58
C PRO A 77 11.93 -9.72 -0.38
N PHE A 78 11.14 -8.92 -1.11
CA PHE A 78 11.66 -7.91 -2.03
C PHE A 78 12.38 -6.76 -1.29
N LEU A 79 11.89 -6.35 -0.13
CA LEU A 79 12.55 -5.33 0.70
C LEU A 79 13.94 -5.76 1.17
N PHE A 80 14.16 -7.06 1.41
CA PHE A 80 15.48 -7.57 1.80
C PHE A 80 16.50 -7.59 0.65
N ASP A 81 16.04 -7.60 -0.60
CA ASP A 81 16.91 -7.57 -1.79
C ASP A 81 17.27 -6.14 -2.23
N LEU A 82 16.60 -5.13 -1.67
CA LEU A 82 16.80 -3.71 -2.02
C LEU A 82 17.98 -3.07 -1.27
N PRO A 83 18.66 -2.08 -1.87
CA PRO A 83 19.54 -1.18 -1.13
C PRO A 83 18.81 -0.54 0.06
N ARG A 84 19.48 -0.49 1.22
CA ARG A 84 18.85 -0.10 2.50
C ARG A 84 18.14 1.25 2.44
N HIS A 85 18.69 2.24 1.74
CA HIS A 85 18.07 3.56 1.63
C HIS A 85 16.76 3.52 0.82
N ILE A 86 16.68 2.68 -0.23
CA ILE A 86 15.45 2.49 -1.01
C ILE A 86 14.43 1.70 -0.21
N ALA A 87 14.84 0.63 0.48
CA ALA A 87 13.94 -0.17 1.33
C ALA A 87 13.28 0.70 2.42
N ILE A 88 14.04 1.63 3.03
CA ILE A 88 13.49 2.58 4.00
C ILE A 88 12.43 3.48 3.37
N LEU A 89 12.67 4.00 2.15
CA LEU A 89 11.68 4.82 1.44
C LEU A 89 10.39 4.05 1.15
N PHE A 90 10.49 2.79 0.73
CA PHE A 90 9.32 1.91 0.51
C PHE A 90 8.51 1.69 1.79
N VAL A 91 9.19 1.46 2.91
CA VAL A 91 8.53 1.24 4.20
C VAL A 91 7.86 2.52 4.69
N ILE A 92 8.54 3.66 4.61
CA ILE A 92 7.97 4.96 5.03
C ILE A 92 6.78 5.32 4.14
N SER A 93 6.90 5.18 2.82
CA SER A 93 5.80 5.48 1.89
C SER A 93 4.58 4.60 2.15
N GLY A 94 4.81 3.29 2.36
CA GLY A 94 3.75 2.35 2.69
C GLY A 94 3.10 2.65 4.05
N ALA A 95 3.89 3.00 5.07
CA ALA A 95 3.37 3.33 6.39
C ALA A 95 2.50 4.60 6.39
N ILE A 96 2.87 5.61 5.59
CA ILE A 96 2.07 6.83 5.44
C ILE A 96 0.76 6.51 4.73
N TYR A 97 0.82 5.81 3.58
CA TYR A 97 -0.38 5.43 2.81
C TYR A 97 -1.35 4.59 3.66
N VAL A 98 -0.85 3.49 4.25
CA VAL A 98 -1.65 2.60 5.10
C VAL A 98 -2.15 3.32 6.36
N GLY A 99 -1.42 4.32 6.86
CA GLY A 99 -1.87 5.15 7.97
C GLY A 99 -3.07 6.04 7.63
N GLY A 100 -3.21 6.46 6.36
CA GLY A 100 -4.41 7.11 5.84
C GLY A 100 -5.56 6.11 5.85
N ALA A 101 -5.53 5.14 4.93
CA ALA A 101 -6.54 4.11 4.74
C ALA A 101 -6.97 3.38 6.03
N LEU A 102 -6.04 2.86 6.84
CA LEU A 102 -6.43 2.03 8.01
C LEU A 102 -6.51 2.83 9.32
N GLY A 103 -6.06 4.09 9.32
CA GLY A 103 -5.96 4.91 10.52
C GLY A 103 -6.90 6.11 10.52
N MET A 104 -6.89 6.89 9.43
CA MET A 104 -7.71 8.09 9.29
C MET A 104 -9.11 7.77 8.78
N GLU A 105 -9.27 6.81 7.86
CA GLU A 105 -10.58 6.42 7.33
C GLU A 105 -11.60 6.04 8.43
N PRO A 106 -11.24 5.24 9.47
CA PRO A 106 -12.16 4.96 10.57
C PRO A 106 -12.51 6.18 11.44
N LEU A 107 -11.60 7.17 11.51
CA LEU A 107 -11.85 8.43 12.21
C LEU A 107 -12.80 9.31 11.40
N ASP A 108 -12.66 9.32 10.08
CA ASP A 108 -13.57 10.02 9.19
C ASP A 108 -14.99 9.45 9.29
N ALA A 109 -15.11 8.13 9.15
CA ALA A 109 -16.34 7.36 9.40
C ALA A 109 -16.99 7.68 10.76
N PHE A 110 -16.18 7.79 11.82
CA PHE A 110 -16.69 8.15 13.14
C PHE A 110 -17.27 9.57 13.18
N PHE A 111 -16.63 10.54 12.52
CA PHE A 111 -17.12 11.91 12.47
C PHE A 111 -18.36 12.05 11.60
N GLU A 112 -18.42 11.37 10.46
CA GLU A 112 -19.63 11.31 9.63
C GLU A 112 -20.79 10.73 10.42
N TYR A 113 -20.61 9.57 11.05
CA TYR A 113 -21.64 8.93 11.85
C TYR A 113 -22.13 9.82 13.00
N ARG A 114 -21.22 10.54 13.67
CA ARG A 114 -21.55 11.32 14.87
C ARG A 114 -22.15 12.69 14.56
N TYR A 115 -21.67 13.36 13.53
CA TYR A 115 -21.98 14.77 13.25
C TYR A 115 -22.72 15.00 11.92
N GLY A 116 -22.84 13.95 11.10
CA GLY A 116 -23.43 14.01 9.77
C GLY A 116 -22.41 14.34 8.68
N GLU A 117 -22.75 13.95 7.46
CA GLU A 117 -21.95 14.16 6.26
C GLU A 117 -21.61 15.64 6.03
N GLY A 118 -20.35 15.93 5.71
CA GLY A 118 -19.87 17.28 5.40
C GLY A 118 -19.61 18.17 6.62
N HIS A 119 -19.67 17.62 7.84
CA HIS A 119 -19.29 18.37 9.04
C HIS A 119 -17.80 18.71 9.04
N LEU A 120 -17.41 19.85 9.61
CA LEU A 120 -16.01 20.35 9.59
C LEU A 120 -14.98 19.31 10.06
N PHE A 121 -15.29 18.55 11.12
CA PHE A 121 -14.39 17.50 11.62
C PHE A 121 -14.19 16.34 10.64
N GLN A 122 -15.24 15.95 9.93
CA GLN A 122 -15.17 14.94 8.87
C GLN A 122 -14.29 15.47 7.75
N VAL A 123 -14.61 16.65 7.19
CA VAL A 123 -13.84 17.26 6.09
C VAL A 123 -12.35 17.40 6.42
N ILE A 124 -11.99 17.75 7.67
CA ILE A 124 -10.59 17.79 8.11
C ILE A 124 -9.98 16.38 8.16
N ALA A 125 -10.70 15.39 8.66
CA ALA A 125 -10.24 14.00 8.72
C ALA A 125 -10.02 13.44 7.31
N THR A 126 -11.02 13.53 6.42
CA THR A 126 -10.90 13.15 4.99
C THR A 126 -9.73 13.88 4.32
N SER A 127 -9.56 15.18 4.55
CA SER A 127 -8.45 15.94 3.95
C SER A 127 -7.08 15.44 4.42
N ILE A 128 -6.95 15.03 5.68
CA ILE A 128 -5.71 14.48 6.23
C ILE A 128 -5.47 13.08 5.66
N GLU A 129 -6.51 12.25 5.60
CA GLU A 129 -6.50 10.93 5.00
C GLU A 129 -6.01 10.98 3.55
N GLU A 130 -6.71 11.71 2.67
CA GLU A 130 -6.35 11.88 1.26
C GLU A 130 -4.93 12.43 1.12
N ALA A 131 -4.54 13.41 1.95
CA ALA A 131 -3.20 13.97 1.91
C ALA A 131 -2.13 12.94 2.27
N MET A 132 -2.39 12.07 3.26
CA MET A 132 -1.49 10.99 3.64
C MET A 132 -1.36 9.98 2.51
N GLU A 133 -2.46 9.60 1.87
CA GLU A 133 -2.47 8.62 0.78
C GLU A 133 -1.74 9.15 -0.46
N MET A 134 -2.05 10.37 -0.90
CA MET A 134 -1.37 11.02 -2.02
C MET A 134 0.12 11.23 -1.75
N PHE A 135 0.49 11.62 -0.53
CA PHE A 135 1.89 11.80 -0.15
C PHE A 135 2.64 10.46 -0.08
N GLY A 136 2.04 9.44 0.52
CA GLY A 136 2.58 8.09 0.57
C GLY A 136 2.79 7.52 -0.84
N LEU A 137 1.80 7.63 -1.71
CA LEU A 137 1.88 7.22 -3.11
C LEU A 137 2.98 7.95 -3.87
N THR A 138 3.08 9.28 -3.71
CA THR A 138 4.11 10.10 -4.37
C THR A 138 5.52 9.70 -3.92
N LEU A 139 5.71 9.46 -2.61
CA LEU A 139 6.98 9.01 -2.06
C LEU A 139 7.35 7.60 -2.57
N PHE A 140 6.35 6.71 -2.69
CA PHE A 140 6.54 5.39 -3.26
C PHE A 140 6.97 5.44 -4.73
N LEU A 141 6.33 6.28 -5.54
CA LEU A 141 6.72 6.52 -6.93
C LEU A 141 8.15 7.05 -7.03
N HIS A 142 8.53 7.99 -6.16
CA HIS A 142 9.89 8.50 -6.06
C HIS A 142 10.90 7.38 -5.74
N ALA A 143 10.60 6.51 -4.78
CA ALA A 143 11.45 5.37 -4.43
C ALA A 143 11.63 4.39 -5.61
N ASN A 144 10.57 4.16 -6.40
CA ASN A 144 10.64 3.36 -7.62
C ASN A 144 11.54 4.01 -8.70
N PHE A 145 11.50 5.33 -8.87
CA PHE A 145 12.40 6.02 -9.80
C PHE A 145 13.87 5.91 -9.40
N ILE A 146 14.19 6.05 -8.09
CA ILE A 146 15.55 5.85 -7.59
C ILE A 146 16.01 4.41 -7.86
N PHE A 147 15.17 3.41 -7.55
CA PHE A 147 15.46 2.01 -7.80
C PHE A 147 15.78 1.73 -9.27
N MET A 148 14.95 2.24 -10.20
CA MET A 148 15.18 2.08 -11.63
C MET A 148 16.47 2.77 -12.11
N ALA A 149 16.78 3.95 -11.58
CA ALA A 149 18.01 4.67 -11.91
C ALA A 149 19.26 3.90 -11.48
N GLU A 150 19.26 3.36 -10.26
CA GLU A 150 20.37 2.55 -9.73
C GLU A 150 20.50 1.18 -10.42
N ALA A 151 19.38 0.54 -10.76
CA ALA A 151 19.40 -0.69 -11.53
C ALA A 151 20.03 -0.47 -12.92
N ARG A 152 19.72 0.67 -13.57
CA ARG A 152 20.26 1.03 -14.89
C ARG A 152 21.77 1.29 -14.85
N THR A 153 22.27 2.03 -13.86
CA THR A 153 23.72 2.34 -13.76
C THR A 153 24.54 1.08 -13.54
N ASN A 154 24.05 0.13 -12.74
CA ASN A 154 24.71 -1.16 -12.51
C ASN A 154 24.83 -2.02 -13.77
N VAL A 155 23.85 -1.96 -14.68
CA VAL A 155 23.89 -2.69 -15.97
C VAL A 155 24.89 -2.04 -16.94
N LEU A 156 24.96 -0.71 -16.97
CA LEU A 156 25.88 0.02 -17.87
C LEU A 156 27.35 -0.10 -17.44
N VAL A 157 27.63 -0.16 -16.13
CA VAL A 157 29.01 -0.27 -15.59
C VAL A 157 29.56 -1.70 -15.67
N ARG A 158 28.72 -2.73 -15.80
CA ARG A 158 29.12 -4.15 -15.94
C ARG A 158 29.40 -4.60 -17.38
N ARG A 159 29.31 -3.72 -18.37
CA ARG A 159 29.77 -3.96 -19.75
C ARG A 159 31.16 -3.40 -19.95
#